data_AF-A0A5C8C649-F1
#
_entry.id   AF-A0A5C8C649-F1
#
_cell.length_a   1.000
_cell.length_b   1.000
_cell.length_c   1.000
_cell.angle_alpha   90.00
_cell.angle_beta   90.00
_cell.angle_gamma   90.00
#
_symmetry.space_group_name_H-M   'P 1'
#
loop_
_entity.id
_entity.type
_entity.pdbx_description
1 polymer ?
#
loop_
_entity_poly.entity_id
_entity_poly.type
_entity_poly.pdbx_seq_one_letter_code
_entity_poly.pdbx_strand_id
1 'polypeptide(L)' 'ANLAWWWIFPAFILFRLFDVWKPFPIGWADQHVSGGLGIMLDDLIAGLMAMLVLIFMIYLLI' A
#
# COMPACT_ATOMS: atom_id res chain seq x y z
N ALA A 1 -22.87 10.75 2.96
CA ALA A 1 -22.60 9.31 2.71
C ALA A 1 -22.29 9.00 1.23
N ASN A 2 -21.72 9.94 0.45
CA ASN A 2 -21.42 9.75 -0.99
C ASN A 2 -19.93 9.83 -1.36
N LEU A 3 -19.02 10.01 -0.39
CA LEU A 3 -17.58 9.83 -0.60
C LEU A 3 -17.25 8.42 -0.12
N ALA A 4 -16.91 7.46 -1.00
CA ALA A 4 -15.99 6.36 -0.64
C ALA A 4 -15.84 5.31 -1.75
N TRP A 5 -16.94 4.80 -2.31
CA TRP A 5 -16.88 3.54 -3.07
C TRP A 5 -15.99 3.62 -4.31
N TRP A 6 -15.96 4.77 -4.99
CA TRP A 6 -15.09 5.01 -6.13
C TRP A 6 -13.60 5.03 -5.78
N TRP A 7 -13.24 5.29 -4.51
CA TRP A 7 -11.85 5.29 -4.04
C TRP A 7 -11.31 3.88 -3.77
N ILE A 8 -12.18 2.86 -3.71
CA ILE A 8 -11.76 1.46 -3.55
C ILE A 8 -10.92 1.00 -4.74
N PHE A 9 -11.31 1.39 -5.96
CA PHE A 9 -10.57 1.06 -7.18
C PHE A 9 -9.13 1.60 -7.19
N PRO A 10 -8.88 2.92 -7.02
CA PRO A 10 -7.53 3.44 -6.96
C PRO A 10 -6.76 2.94 -5.73
N ALA A 11 -7.42 2.72 -4.58
CA ALA A 11 -6.78 2.12 -3.41
C ALA A 11 -6.26 0.70 -3.70
N PHE A 12 -7.06 -0.13 -4.38
CA PHE A 12 -6.67 -1.49 -4.76
C PHE A 12 -5.52 -1.49 -5.77
N ILE A 13 -5.58 -0.60 -6.78
CA ILE A 13 -4.52 -0.46 -7.78
C ILE A 13 -3.21 -0.02 -7.12
N LEU A 14 -3.25 0.99 -6.24
CA LEU A 14 -2.08 1.46 -5.50
C LEU A 14 -1.50 0.35 -4.62
N PHE A 15 -2.34 -0.38 -3.88
CA PHE A 15 -1.91 -1.51 -3.08
C PHE A 15 -1.18 -2.58 -3.92
N ARG A 16 -1.78 -3.01 -5.03
CA ARG A 16 -1.16 -3.95 -5.97
C ARG A 16 0.16 -3.43 -6.55
N LEU A 17 0.25 -2.14 -6.83
CA LEU A 17 1.47 -1.52 -7.34
C LEU A 17 2.59 -1.62 -6.30
N PHE A 18 2.31 -1.30 -5.04
CA PHE A 18 3.29 -1.37 -3.96
C PHE A 18 3.68 -2.80 -3.59
N ASP A 19 2.73 -3.73 -3.60
CA ASP A 19 2.94 -5.16 -3.39
C ASP A 19 3.87 -5.79 -4.45
N VAL A 20 3.68 -5.44 -5.73
CA VAL A 20 4.50 -5.98 -6.83
C VAL A 20 5.86 -5.27 -6.95
N TRP A 21 5.87 -3.95 -6.80
CA TRP A 21 7.09 -3.15 -7.03
C TRP A 21 8.07 -3.21 -5.85
N LYS A 22 7.58 -3.54 -4.65
CA LYS A 22 8.34 -3.63 -3.40
C LYS A 22 9.38 -2.52 -3.21
N PRO A 23 9.03 -1.23 -3.36
CA PRO A 23 9.97 -0.15 -3.08
C PRO A 23 10.43 -0.22 -1.62
N PHE A 24 11.62 0.31 -1.35
CA PHE A 24 12.09 0.50 0.02
C PHE A 24 11.00 1.27 0.80
N PRO A 25 10.46 0.75 1.93
CA PRO A 25 11.05 -0.24 2.86
C PRO A 25 10.56 -1.70 2.74
N ILE A 26 9.65 -2.03 1.81
CA ILE A 26 9.07 -3.38 1.64
C ILE A 26 10.18 -4.39 1.28
N GLY A 27 10.98 -4.09 0.25
CA GLY A 27 12.09 -4.97 -0.13
C GLY A 27 13.19 -5.12 0.93
N TRP A 28 13.28 -4.22 1.92
CA TRP A 28 14.21 -4.36 3.05
C TRP A 28 13.66 -5.34 4.10
N ALA A 29 12.36 -5.27 4.38
CA ALA A 29 11.66 -6.19 5.28
C ALA A 29 11.70 -7.64 4.74
N ASP A 30 11.40 -7.83 3.45
CA ASP A 30 11.48 -9.13 2.76
C ASP A 30 12.88 -9.76 2.88
N GLN A 31 13.94 -8.92 2.86
CA GLN A 31 15.34 -9.38 2.95
C GLN A 31 15.82 -9.63 4.39
N HIS A 32 15.28 -8.92 5.39
CA HIS A 32 15.72 -9.02 6.79
C HIS A 32 14.84 -9.94 7.64
N VAL A 33 13.60 -10.17 7.23
CA VAL A 33 12.60 -10.97 7.94
C VAL A 33 12.20 -12.14 7.07
N SER A 34 12.94 -13.25 7.19
CA SER A 34 12.66 -14.47 6.42
C SER A 34 11.48 -15.27 7.01
N GLY A 35 10.60 -15.76 6.14
CA GLY A 35 9.49 -16.67 6.49
C GLY A 35 8.12 -16.00 6.42
N GLY A 36 7.09 -16.66 6.99
CA GLY A 36 5.70 -16.18 6.91
C GLY A 36 5.48 -14.79 7.53
N LEU A 37 6.32 -14.38 8.50
CA LEU A 37 6.29 -13.04 9.08
C LEU A 37 6.73 -11.94 8.10
N GLY A 38 7.71 -12.23 7.22
CA GLY A 38 8.15 -11.28 6.20
C GLY A 38 7.05 -10.99 5.19
N ILE A 39 6.37 -12.03 4.74
CA ILE A 39 5.24 -11.92 3.79
C ILE A 39 4.11 -11.06 4.40
N MET A 40 3.75 -11.29 5.66
CA MET A 40 2.72 -10.49 6.33
C MET A 40 3.15 -9.04 6.55
N LEU A 41 4.44 -8.80 6.80
CA LEU A 41 4.97 -7.45 6.97
C LEU A 41 5.00 -6.69 5.63
N ASP A 42 5.35 -7.37 4.55
CA ASP A 42 5.32 -6.85 3.19
C ASP A 42 3.92 -6.35 2.82
N ASP A 43 2.89 -7.19 3.02
CA ASP A 43 1.48 -6.84 2.79
C ASP A 43 1.05 -5.64 3.65
N LEU A 44 1.46 -5.60 4.92
CA LEU A 44 1.13 -4.50 5.83
C LEU A 44 1.76 -3.17 5.38
N ILE A 45 3.03 -3.18 4.99
CA ILE A 45 3.74 -1.98 4.54
C ILE A 45 3.16 -1.50 3.20
N ALA A 46 2.88 -2.41 2.26
CA ALA A 46 2.22 -2.08 1.00
C ALA A 46 0.85 -1.41 1.22
N GLY A 47 0.06 -1.94 2.16
CA GLY A 47 -1.22 -1.36 2.57
C GLY A 47 -1.08 0.06 3.12
N LEU A 48 -0.08 0.28 3.98
CA LEU A 48 0.18 1.58 4.61
C LEU A 48 0.65 2.62 3.60
N MET A 49 1.52 2.23 2.66
CA MET A 49 1.95 3.11 1.56
C MET A 49 0.79 3.45 0.63
N ALA A 50 -0.03 2.47 0.25
CA ALA A 50 -1.23 2.71 -0.56
C ALA A 50 -2.19 3.70 0.11
N MET A 51 -2.42 3.55 1.42
CA MET A 51 -3.27 4.45 2.19
C MET A 51 -2.72 5.89 2.18
N LEU A 52 -1.42 6.07 2.44
CA LEU A 52 -0.79 7.39 2.45
C LEU A 52 -0.89 8.07 1.09
N VAL A 53 -0.62 7.35 0.00
CA VAL A 53 -0.74 7.89 -1.36
C VAL A 53 -2.18 8.24 -1.70
N LEU A 54 -3.14 7.39 -1.32
CA LEU A 54 -4.56 7.66 -1.54
C LEU A 54 -5.03 8.91 -0.77
N ILE A 55 -4.65 9.05 0.50
CA ILE A 55 -4.97 10.23 1.30
C ILE A 55 -4.35 11.49 0.68
N PHE A 56 -3.09 11.41 0.25
CA PHE A 56 -2.41 12.53 -0.40
C PHE A 56 -3.11 12.94 -1.70
N MET A 57 -3.51 11.97 -2.52
CA MET A 57 -4.25 12.21 -3.77
C MET A 57 -5.61 12.84 -3.50
N ILE A 58 -6.34 12.38 -2.47
CA ILE A 58 -7.61 12.97 -2.06
C ILE A 58 -7.40 14.41 -1.57
N TYR A 59 -6.36 14.66 -0.76
CA TYR A 59 -6.05 15.99 -0.25
C TYR A 59 -5.70 16.98 -1.38
N LEU A 60 -4.99 16.54 -2.41
CA LEU A 60 -4.66 17.39 -3.57
C LEU A 60 -5.88 17.70 -4.45
N LEU A 61 -6.87 16.80 -4.48
CA LEU A 61 -8.07 16.95 -5.32
C LEU A 61 -9.14 17.85 -4.67
N ILE A 62 -9.06 18.07 -3.36
CA ILE A 62 -9.97 18.92 -2.56
C ILE A 62 -9.40 20.33 -2.48
#